data_AF-A0A7J8I565-F1
#
_entry.id   AF-A0A7J8I565-F1
#
_cell.length_a   1.000
_cell.length_b   1.000
_cell.length_c   1.000
_cell.angle_alpha   90.00
_cell.angle_beta   90.00
_cell.angle_gamma   90.00
#
_symmetry.space_group_name_H-M   'P 1'
#
loop_
_entity.id
_entity.type
_entity.pdbx_description
1 polymer ?
#
loop_
_entity_poly.entity_id
_entity_poly.type
_entity_poly.pdbx_seq_one_letter_code
_entity_poly.pdbx_strand_id
1 'polypeptide(L)'
;MAFEAIVKKQIVKLKEPSLKCVDLVVSELATVIKKCAEKLSSYPRLREETERIVTTYIREREGRTKDQILLLIDIEQSYINTNHEDFIGFAKYVLFGTAAEGVAPVHSRLGSLCELGTRVSLSGFLG
;
A
#
# COMPACT_ATOMS: atom_id res chain seq x y z
N MET A 1 2.21 -17.62 18.71
CA MET A 1 1.75 -16.32 18.17
C MET A 1 2.75 -15.17 18.38
N ALA A 2 4.04 -15.41 18.65
CA ALA A 2 5.03 -14.32 18.83
C ALA A 2 5.50 -13.70 17.50
N PHE A 3 5.76 -14.55 16.49
CA PHE A 3 6.16 -14.11 15.15
C PHE A 3 5.13 -13.17 14.51
N GLU A 4 3.86 -13.60 14.48
CA GLU A 4 2.75 -12.80 13.92
C GLU A 4 2.62 -11.43 14.60
N ALA A 5 2.70 -11.38 15.94
CA ALA A 5 2.63 -10.12 16.68
C ALA A 5 3.78 -9.17 16.34
N ILE A 6 5.01 -9.71 16.17
CA ILE A 6 6.18 -8.92 15.77
C ILE A 6 6.01 -8.39 14.35
N VAL A 7 5.58 -9.23 13.40
CA VAL A 7 5.38 -8.82 12.00
C VAL A 7 4.30 -7.75 11.90
N LYS A 8 3.13 -7.94 12.53
CA LYS A 8 2.05 -6.94 12.55
C LYS A 8 2.55 -5.60 13.12
N LYS A 9 3.36 -5.64 14.19
CA LYS A 9 3.97 -4.44 14.77
C LYS A 9 4.90 -3.70 13.81
N GLN A 10 5.59 -4.40 12.90
CA GLN A 10 6.40 -3.75 11.87
C GLN A 10 5.54 -3.20 10.73
N ILE A 11 4.50 -3.91 10.29
CA ILE A 11 3.60 -3.46 9.22
C ILE A 11 2.94 -2.11 9.58
N VAL A 12 2.48 -1.95 10.82
CA VAL A 12 1.87 -0.68 11.29
C VAL A 12 2.79 0.53 11.08
N LYS A 13 4.13 0.34 11.19
CA LYS A 13 5.10 1.43 11.03
C LYS A 13 5.18 1.96 9.59
N LEU A 14 4.65 1.25 8.60
CA LEU A 14 4.62 1.68 7.21
C LEU A 14 3.58 2.78 6.95
N LYS A 15 2.61 2.97 7.85
CA LYS A 15 1.53 3.96 7.71
C LYS A 15 2.07 5.38 7.55
N GLU A 16 2.88 5.82 8.49
CA GLU A 16 3.41 7.18 8.51
C GLU A 16 4.31 7.51 7.29
N PRO A 17 5.31 6.70 6.92
CA PRO A 17 6.14 6.98 5.74
C PRO A 17 5.34 6.91 4.42
N SER A 18 4.34 6.03 4.29
CA SER A 18 3.50 5.97 3.09
C SER A 18 2.61 7.20 2.95
N LEU A 19 2.00 7.70 4.04
CA LEU A 19 1.22 8.94 3.99
C LEU A 19 2.10 10.15 3.68
N LYS A 20 3.29 10.23 4.28
CA LYS A 20 4.27 11.28 4.00
C LYS A 20 4.70 11.28 2.54
N CYS A 21 4.85 10.10 1.92
CA CYS A 21 5.14 10.00 0.49
C CYS A 21 4.06 10.68 -0.35
N VAL A 22 2.78 10.47 -0.04
CA VAL A 22 1.67 11.14 -0.73
C VAL A 22 1.74 12.67 -0.56
N ASP A 23 2.03 13.16 0.64
CA ASP A 23 2.16 14.59 0.90
C ASP A 23 3.26 15.24 0.06
N LEU A 24 4.42 14.56 -0.05
CA LEU A 24 5.53 15.02 -0.87
C LEU A 24 5.16 15.05 -2.36
N VAL A 25 4.49 14.02 -2.86
CA VAL A 25 4.02 13.98 -4.26
C VAL A 25 3.01 15.10 -4.53
N VAL A 26 2.04 15.33 -3.64
CA VAL A 26 1.05 16.41 -3.79
C VAL A 26 1.72 17.79 -3.78
N SER A 27 2.70 17.99 -2.91
CA SER A 27 3.50 19.21 -2.87
C SER A 27 4.20 19.46 -4.20
N GLU A 28 4.83 18.43 -4.78
CA GLU A 28 5.50 18.59 -6.08
C GLU A 28 4.52 18.80 -7.23
N LEU A 29 3.37 18.13 -7.23
CA LEU A 29 2.33 18.38 -8.22
C LEU A 29 1.85 19.83 -8.17
N ALA A 30 1.67 20.40 -6.98
CA ALA A 30 1.31 21.82 -6.84
C ALA A 30 2.38 22.75 -7.42
N THR A 31 3.67 22.43 -7.25
CA THR A 31 4.78 23.17 -7.86
C THR A 31 4.75 23.08 -9.38
N VAL A 32 4.52 21.89 -9.94
CA VAL A 32 4.43 21.68 -11.40
C VAL A 32 3.26 22.47 -12.00
N ILE A 33 2.09 22.48 -11.36
CA ILE A 33 0.92 23.22 -11.84
C ILE A 33 1.22 24.71 -11.95
N LYS A 34 1.84 25.30 -10.91
CA LYS A 34 2.24 26.71 -10.93
C LYS A 34 3.17 27.00 -12.12
N LYS A 35 4.21 26.19 -12.31
CA LYS A 35 5.13 26.30 -13.46
C LYS A 35 4.43 26.18 -14.81
N CYS A 36 3.46 25.27 -14.92
CA CYS A 36 2.67 25.13 -16.13
C CYS A 36 1.76 26.34 -16.38
N ALA A 37 1.15 26.88 -15.33
CA ALA A 37 0.23 28.00 -15.37
C ALA A 37 0.90 29.33 -15.72
N GLU A 38 2.21 29.48 -15.50
CA GLU A 38 2.99 30.63 -15.99
C GLU A 38 2.90 30.82 -17.51
N LYS A 39 2.73 29.73 -18.27
CA LYS A 39 2.52 29.76 -19.73
C LYS A 39 1.18 30.40 -20.13
N LEU A 40 0.24 30.52 -19.19
CA LEU A 40 -1.07 31.13 -19.38
C LEU A 40 -1.11 32.58 -18.88
N SER A 41 0.03 33.21 -18.63
CA SER A 41 0.13 34.59 -18.13
C SER A 41 -0.61 35.62 -18.98
N SER A 42 -0.69 35.43 -20.30
CA SER A 42 -1.46 36.29 -21.20
C SER A 42 -2.98 36.22 -20.99
N TYR A 43 -3.50 35.17 -20.32
CA TYR A 43 -4.92 34.94 -20.07
C TYR A 43 -5.19 34.77 -18.56
N PRO A 44 -5.20 35.85 -17.78
CA PRO A 44 -5.21 35.78 -16.31
C PRO A 44 -6.42 35.04 -15.74
N ARG A 45 -7.61 35.23 -16.32
CA ARG A 45 -8.84 34.53 -15.89
C ARG A 45 -8.78 33.03 -16.16
N LEU A 46 -8.24 32.63 -17.31
CA LEU A 46 -8.08 31.22 -17.67
C LEU A 46 -7.05 30.54 -16.76
N ARG A 47 -5.94 31.25 -16.47
CA ARG A 47 -4.90 30.78 -15.56
C ARG A 47 -5.48 30.49 -14.17
N GLU A 48 -6.20 31.44 -13.59
CA GLU A 48 -6.79 31.30 -12.26
C GLU A 48 -7.77 30.12 -12.19
N GLU A 49 -8.69 30.01 -13.15
CA GLU A 49 -9.64 28.89 -13.17
C GLU A 49 -8.96 27.54 -13.38
N THR A 50 -7.92 27.48 -14.22
CA THR A 50 -7.15 26.25 -14.42
C THR A 50 -6.42 25.83 -13.16
N GLU A 51 -5.70 26.75 -12.51
CA GLU A 51 -5.01 26.47 -11.24
C GLU A 51 -6.00 26.01 -10.16
N ARG A 52 -7.16 26.66 -10.05
CA ARG A 52 -8.21 26.32 -9.08
C ARG A 52 -8.77 24.93 -9.32
N ILE A 53 -9.19 24.61 -10.54
CA ILE A 53 -9.82 23.32 -10.87
C ILE A 53 -8.83 22.17 -10.64
N VAL A 54 -7.60 22.28 -11.16
CA VAL A 54 -6.61 21.21 -11.07
C VAL A 54 -6.16 21.00 -9.62
N THR A 55 -5.95 22.08 -8.86
CA THR A 55 -5.59 21.98 -7.43
C THR A 55 -6.70 21.33 -6.62
N THR A 56 -7.96 21.70 -6.87
CA THR A 56 -9.12 21.09 -6.20
C THR A 56 -9.19 19.59 -6.47
N TYR A 57 -9.04 19.19 -7.74
CA TYR A 57 -9.03 17.79 -8.13
C TYR A 57 -7.91 17.00 -7.44
N ILE A 58 -6.70 17.54 -7.36
CA ILE A 58 -5.58 16.86 -6.69
C ILE A 58 -5.85 16.66 -5.21
N ARG A 59 -6.45 17.63 -4.51
CA ARG A 59 -6.80 17.48 -3.09
C ARG A 59 -7.85 16.40 -2.86
N GLU A 60 -8.83 16.29 -3.75
CA GLU A 60 -9.80 15.19 -3.71
C GLU A 60 -9.10 13.82 -3.92
N ARG A 61 -8.20 13.74 -4.91
CA ARG A 61 -7.45 12.51 -5.21
C ARG A 61 -6.46 12.14 -4.12
N GLU A 62 -5.86 13.12 -3.44
CA GLU A 62 -5.00 12.92 -2.27
C GLU A 62 -5.74 12.14 -1.19
N GLY A 63 -6.95 12.59 -0.82
CA GLY A 63 -7.78 11.91 0.19
C GLY A 63 -8.05 10.46 -0.16
N ARG A 64 -8.58 10.21 -1.38
CA ARG A 64 -8.86 8.84 -1.85
C ARG A 64 -7.61 7.95 -1.87
N THR A 65 -6.44 8.52 -2.18
CA THR A 65 -5.17 7.78 -2.21
C THR A 65 -4.70 7.42 -0.80
N LYS A 66 -4.82 8.34 0.15
CA LYS A 66 -4.49 8.08 1.56
C LYS A 66 -5.38 6.98 2.11
N ASP A 67 -6.69 7.03 1.85
CA ASP A 67 -7.64 5.99 2.28
C ASP A 67 -7.28 4.62 1.70
N GLN A 68 -6.93 4.58 0.40
CA GLN A 68 -6.50 3.34 -0.25
C GLN A 68 -5.21 2.76 0.36
N ILE A 69 -4.24 3.61 0.72
CA ILE A 69 -3.00 3.17 1.38
C ILE A 69 -3.32 2.56 2.75
N LEU A 70 -4.22 3.19 3.52
CA LEU A 70 -4.62 2.66 4.83
C LEU A 70 -5.31 1.31 4.68
N LEU A 71 -6.21 1.18 3.71
CA LEU A 71 -6.87 -0.09 3.40
C LEU A 71 -5.86 -1.20 3.05
N LEU A 72 -4.85 -0.90 2.23
CA LEU A 72 -3.80 -1.87 1.89
C LEU A 72 -3.02 -2.32 3.13
N ILE A 73 -2.68 -1.40 4.04
CA ILE A 73 -1.99 -1.74 5.29
C ILE A 73 -2.87 -2.63 6.18
N ASP A 74 -4.17 -2.36 6.25
CA ASP A 74 -5.11 -3.17 7.04
C ASP A 74 -5.25 -4.59 6.47
N ILE A 75 -5.23 -4.73 5.13
CA ILE A 75 -5.20 -6.04 4.46
C ILE A 75 -3.96 -6.83 4.84
N GLU A 76 -2.77 -6.23 4.77
CA GLU A 76 -1.50 -6.89 5.15
C GLU A 76 -1.46 -7.28 6.64
N GLN A 77 -2.16 -6.55 7.51
CA GLN A 77 -2.30 -6.93 8.92
C GLN A 77 -3.31 -8.05 9.15
N SER A 78 -4.30 -8.20 8.27
CA SER A 78 -5.35 -9.20 8.42
C SER A 78 -4.84 -10.63 8.16
N TYR A 79 -3.87 -10.78 7.26
CA TYR A 79 -3.32 -12.08 6.86
C TYR A 79 -1.84 -11.98 6.49
N ILE A 80 -1.01 -12.85 7.08
CA ILE A 80 0.42 -12.97 6.76
C ILE A 80 0.62 -14.20 5.87
N ASN A 81 1.04 -13.99 4.62
CA ASN A 81 1.31 -15.08 3.69
C ASN A 81 2.65 -15.78 3.97
N THR A 82 2.62 -16.85 4.77
CA THR A 82 3.81 -17.67 5.07
C THR A 82 4.18 -18.65 3.95
N ASN A 83 3.37 -18.78 2.90
CA ASN A 83 3.64 -19.65 1.76
C ASN A 83 4.43 -18.92 0.65
N HIS A 84 4.75 -17.64 0.85
CA HIS A 84 5.52 -16.85 -0.11
C HIS A 84 6.94 -17.41 -0.27
N GLU A 85 7.47 -17.47 -1.50
CA GLU A 85 8.78 -18.09 -1.79
C GLU A 85 9.91 -17.43 -0.99
N ASP A 86 9.86 -16.10 -0.81
CA ASP A 86 10.84 -15.37 0.02
C ASP A 86 10.77 -15.71 1.51
N PHE A 87 9.66 -16.27 1.99
CA PHE A 87 9.48 -16.64 3.39
C PHE A 87 10.17 -17.98 3.73
N ILE A 88 10.30 -18.87 2.75
CA ILE A 88 10.93 -20.20 2.89
C ILE A 88 12.44 -20.07 3.19
N GLY A 89 13.03 -18.89 2.95
CA GLY A 89 14.41 -18.57 3.30
C GLY A 89 14.77 -18.76 4.77
N PHE A 90 13.84 -18.54 5.72
CA PHE A 90 14.10 -18.71 7.15
C PHE A 90 14.36 -20.18 7.55
N ALA A 91 13.70 -21.14 6.89
CA ALA A 91 13.92 -22.56 7.15
C ALA A 91 15.35 -23.01 6.78
N LYS A 92 15.94 -22.40 5.75
CA LYS A 92 17.30 -22.73 5.29
C LYS A 92 18.40 -22.27 6.26
N TYR A 93 18.19 -21.16 6.98
CA TYR A 93 19.11 -20.68 8.02
C TYR A 93 18.97 -21.43 9.35
N VAL A 94 17.76 -21.87 9.71
CA VAL A 94 17.55 -22.72 10.90
C VAL A 94 18.14 -24.12 10.67
N LEU A 95 18.01 -24.70 9.47
CA LEU A 95 18.62 -25.98 9.10
C LEU A 95 20.15 -25.99 9.17
N PHE A 96 20.82 -24.85 8.91
CA PHE A 96 22.28 -24.75 9.06
C PHE A 96 22.73 -24.61 10.52
N GLY A 97 21.85 -24.18 11.43
CA GLY A 97 22.11 -24.16 12.89
C GLY A 97 21.66 -25.43 13.61
N THR A 98 20.82 -26.25 12.98
CA THR A 98 20.25 -27.48 13.54
C THR A 98 20.38 -28.65 12.57
N ALA A 99 21.60 -28.87 12.05
CA ALA A 99 21.96 -30.16 11.45
C ALA A 99 22.11 -31.23 12.56
N ALA A 100 21.02 -31.47 13.28
CA ALA A 100 20.80 -32.65 14.11
C ALA A 100 19.29 -32.92 14.07
N GLU A 101 18.95 -34.01 13.37
CA GLU A 101 17.65 -34.71 13.32
C GLU A 101 16.53 -34.13 12.44
N GLY A 102 16.20 -34.93 11.41
CA GLY A 102 15.34 -34.56 10.30
C GLY A 102 13.84 -34.66 10.58
N VAL A 103 13.07 -33.84 9.86
CA VAL A 103 11.61 -33.97 9.72
C VAL A 103 11.21 -33.62 8.29
N ALA A 104 10.40 -34.49 7.69
CA ALA A 104 9.93 -34.49 6.30
C ALA A 104 8.92 -33.35 5.98
N PRO A 105 8.69 -33.01 4.69
CA PRO A 105 7.84 -31.89 4.31
C PRO A 105 6.35 -32.27 4.34
N VAL A 106 5.51 -31.40 4.93
CA VAL A 106 4.05 -31.56 4.94
C VAL A 106 3.46 -30.81 3.75
N HIS A 107 2.98 -31.58 2.78
CA HIS A 107 2.13 -31.11 1.68
C HIS A 107 0.64 -31.21 2.07
N SER A 108 -0.14 -30.23 1.61
CA SER A 108 -1.62 -30.17 1.50
C SER A 108 -2.49 -29.94 2.76
N ARG A 109 -3.15 -28.76 2.79
CA ARG A 109 -4.62 -28.56 2.81
C ARG A 109 -4.96 -27.14 3.31
N LEU A 110 -5.21 -26.21 2.39
CA LEU A 110 -5.93 -24.95 2.69
C LEU A 110 -6.67 -24.50 1.42
N GLY A 111 -7.64 -25.31 1.01
CA GLY A 111 -8.51 -25.06 -0.14
C GLY A 111 -9.88 -24.48 0.21
N SER A 112 -10.11 -23.96 1.43
CA SER A 112 -11.46 -23.57 1.87
C SER A 112 -11.59 -22.14 2.42
N LEU A 113 -10.56 -21.30 2.33
CA LEU A 113 -10.60 -19.90 2.81
C LEU A 113 -10.58 -18.85 1.69
N CYS A 114 -10.47 -19.26 0.41
CA CYS A 114 -10.39 -18.35 -0.74
C CYS A 114 -11.71 -17.65 -1.14
N GLU A 115 -12.87 -18.01 -0.59
CA GLU A 115 -14.16 -17.48 -1.11
C GLU A 115 -14.76 -16.28 -0.36
N LEU A 116 -14.25 -15.91 0.81
CA LEU A 116 -14.84 -14.80 1.61
C LEU A 116 -14.09 -13.47 1.48
N GLY A 117 -12.81 -13.46 1.14
CA GLY A 117 -11.99 -12.23 1.09
C GLY A 117 -12.15 -11.40 -0.19
N THR A 118 -12.46 -12.02 -1.32
CA THR A 118 -12.46 -11.34 -2.63
C THR A 118 -13.78 -10.60 -2.94
N ARG A 119 -14.84 -10.87 -2.17
CA ARG A 119 -16.18 -10.32 -2.44
C ARG A 119 -16.38 -8.88 -1.97
N VAL A 120 -15.50 -8.35 -1.11
CA VAL A 120 -15.60 -6.96 -0.62
C VAL A 120 -14.86 -5.96 -1.53
N SER A 121 -13.92 -6.43 -2.37
CA SER A 121 -13.09 -5.53 -3.19
C SER A 121 -13.77 -5.10 -4.51
N LEU A 122 -14.67 -5.92 -5.08
CA LEU A 122 -15.29 -5.62 -6.38
C LEU A 122 -16.50 -4.66 -6.32
N SER A 123 -17.08 -4.42 -5.15
CA SER A 123 -18.22 -3.49 -5.01
C SER A 123 -17.81 -2.02 -4.89
N GLY A 124 -16.53 -1.70 -4.72
CA GLY A 124 -16.02 -0.33 -4.55
C GLY A 124 -15.37 0.31 -5.78
N PHE A 125 -15.22 -0.43 -6.89
CA PHE A 125 -14.50 0.01 -8.09
C PHE A 125 -15.41 0.48 -9.24
N LEU A 126 -16.73 0.47 -9.05
CA LEU A 126 -17.74 1.02 -9.95
C LEU A 126 -18.57 2.07 -9.19
N GLY A 127 -18.06 3.30 -9.15
CA GLY A 127 -18.68 4.46 -8.52
C GLY A 127 -17.90 5.73 -8.80
#